data_AF-A0A970HEJ5-F1
#
_entry.id   AF-A0A970HEJ5-F1
#
_cell.length_a   1.000
_cell.length_b   1.000
_cell.length_c   1.000
_cell.angle_alpha   90.00
_cell.angle_beta   90.00
_cell.angle_gamma   90.00
#
_symmetry.space_group_name_H-M   'P 1'
#
loop_
_entity.id
_entity.type
_entity.pdbx_description
1 polymer ?
#
loop_
_entity_poly.entity_id
_entity_poly.type
_entity_poly.pdbx_seq_one_letter_code
_entity_poly.pdbx_strand_id
1 'polypeptide(L)'
;MKKTSRFALIVILLLFISIPASAEAFKVEQFKDVNKDHQYYEEIHKMAALDILKGQGGYFKPENNLTRAQLAVILNRLDIDALENKEVEILDIEEDQWWYEDVKAVVNKGLMNLRGGKFNPNIPVREKDLSSLIERGTNQLVTRGQIAYILTNYLESIDEEIQELKVEVIDLKKEATKDDIKTLLEIDYLAGEVTIEELASYLMEGKELSYGNYEYYRSEIGVSNRNVLKAYSEGLLEEDMLEGSVSLGDLYRIRENLQYPKYPARPEYKLIKQVPILMYHQIAPLPEGGASSLYIHPDTFMAQLDALKENGYNTISMEQLYNHWNKGWPIPDKPIILTFDDGYMAHYTIGPEELTRRGMTGTFYYITNLIGDRGQILRKIYLDGVEVASHTIHHVKSTELDLESLTYEYKGSKEVLESYIGDEVRHFSFPHGKYNEDAISLLEQIGYKTATTTKYGIAHMDQANYTLQRIWVDYKDSPEKLLNKIKF
;
A
#
# COMPACT_ATOMS: atom_id res chain seq x y z
N MET A 1 27.19 7.46 43.74
CA MET A 1 25.80 7.31 43.27
C MET A 1 25.82 6.34 42.12
N LYS A 2 25.12 5.20 42.22
CA LYS A 2 25.06 4.21 41.14
C LYS A 2 24.44 4.90 39.92
N LYS A 3 25.18 4.97 38.81
CA LYS A 3 24.68 5.45 37.52
C LYS A 3 23.69 4.41 36.99
N THR A 4 22.45 4.48 37.42
CA THR A 4 21.37 3.71 36.79
C THR A 4 20.89 4.51 35.58
N SER A 5 21.55 4.33 34.43
CA SER A 5 20.94 4.70 33.16
C SER A 5 19.72 3.80 33.01
N ARG A 6 18.52 4.38 33.05
CA ARG A 6 17.29 3.65 32.77
C ARG A 6 17.19 3.48 31.25
N PHE A 7 17.90 2.49 30.70
CA PHE A 7 17.57 1.90 29.39
C PHE A 7 16.29 1.04 29.44
N ALA A 8 15.45 1.23 30.47
CA ALA A 8 14.16 0.57 30.64
C ALA A 8 13.05 1.12 29.72
N LEU A 9 13.40 1.77 28.60
CA LEU A 9 12.42 2.31 27.66
C LEU A 9 12.69 1.96 26.18
N ILE A 10 13.50 0.92 25.90
CA ILE A 10 13.54 0.26 24.59
C ILE A 10 13.07 -1.20 24.72
N VAL A 11 11.97 -1.44 25.44
CA VAL A 11 11.09 -2.60 25.23
C VAL A 11 9.71 -2.21 25.79
N ILE A 12 8.80 -1.74 24.94
CA ILE A 12 7.36 -1.94 25.17
C ILE A 12 6.93 -3.03 24.20
N LEU A 13 7.16 -4.27 24.60
CA LEU A 13 6.20 -5.38 24.53
C LEU A 13 6.78 -6.51 25.39
N LEU A 14 5.91 -7.30 26.02
CA LEU A 14 6.21 -8.41 26.94
C LEU A 14 6.27 -8.03 28.43
N LEU A 15 5.09 -7.73 28.97
CA LEU A 15 4.72 -8.21 30.31
C LEU A 15 3.83 -9.44 30.12
N PHE A 16 4.37 -10.64 30.30
CA PHE A 16 4.05 -11.53 31.44
C PHE A 16 4.62 -12.95 31.22
N ILE A 17 5.16 -13.48 32.32
CA ILE A 17 5.62 -14.86 32.59
C ILE A 17 7.12 -15.09 32.38
N SER A 18 7.78 -15.27 33.51
CA SER A 18 9.19 -15.59 33.70
C SER A 18 9.59 -16.91 33.03
N ILE A 19 10.54 -16.83 32.11
CA ILE A 19 11.44 -17.93 31.72
C ILE A 19 12.86 -17.38 31.91
N PRO A 20 13.78 -18.11 32.57
CA PRO A 20 15.15 -17.64 32.70
C PRO A 20 15.79 -17.48 31.32
N ALA A 21 16.43 -16.34 31.12
CA ALA A 21 17.15 -15.96 29.91
C ALA A 21 18.15 -17.04 29.50
N SER A 22 17.88 -17.71 28.39
CA SER A 22 18.94 -18.08 27.46
C SER A 22 18.99 -16.98 26.42
N ALA A 23 20.11 -16.28 26.31
CA ALA A 23 20.35 -15.22 25.34
C ALA A 23 19.71 -15.54 23.97
N GLU A 24 18.56 -14.93 23.68
CA GLU A 24 17.95 -14.99 22.37
C GLU A 24 18.81 -14.18 21.42
N ALA A 25 19.23 -14.80 20.33
CA ALA A 25 20.04 -14.12 19.32
C ALA A 25 19.16 -13.07 18.63
N PHE A 26 19.62 -11.83 18.63
CA PHE A 26 18.95 -10.77 17.88
C PHE A 26 19.34 -10.89 16.42
N LYS A 27 18.32 -10.91 15.57
CA LYS A 27 18.40 -11.08 14.13
C LYS A 27 18.53 -9.69 13.49
N VAL A 28 19.72 -9.34 12.97
CA VAL A 28 20.06 -7.97 12.50
C VAL A 28 20.24 -7.88 10.98
N GLU A 29 19.87 -6.73 10.41
CA GLU A 29 20.10 -6.29 9.03
C GLU A 29 21.59 -6.41 8.62
N GLN A 30 21.89 -7.02 7.46
CA GLN A 30 23.23 -7.04 6.88
C GLN A 30 23.56 -5.73 6.15
N PHE A 31 24.74 -5.17 6.42
CA PHE A 31 25.30 -4.07 5.63
C PHE A 31 26.24 -4.57 4.53
N LYS A 32 26.05 -4.08 3.30
CA LYS A 32 26.83 -4.47 2.10
C LYS A 32 28.34 -4.20 2.23
N ASP A 33 28.73 -3.26 3.09
CA ASP A 33 30.10 -2.80 3.31
C ASP A 33 30.68 -3.21 4.68
N VAL A 34 29.98 -4.06 5.44
CA VAL A 34 30.45 -4.55 6.74
C VAL A 34 30.35 -6.09 6.74
N ASN A 35 31.43 -6.75 6.32
CA ASN A 35 31.51 -8.22 6.33
C ASN A 35 31.98 -8.76 7.69
N LYS A 36 31.85 -10.07 7.92
CA LYS A 36 32.20 -10.72 9.20
C LYS A 36 33.66 -10.54 9.63
N ASP A 37 34.56 -10.25 8.70
CA ASP A 37 35.98 -10.03 8.97
C ASP A 37 36.29 -8.55 9.29
N HIS A 38 35.29 -7.67 9.22
CA HIS A 38 35.44 -6.25 9.53
C HIS A 38 35.66 -6.05 11.03
N GLN A 39 36.62 -5.21 11.40
CA GLN A 39 37.04 -5.03 12.80
C GLN A 39 35.95 -4.52 13.75
N TYR A 40 34.91 -3.88 13.23
CA TYR A 40 33.76 -3.37 13.99
C TYR A 40 32.46 -4.14 13.69
N TYR A 41 32.57 -5.35 13.13
CA TYR A 41 31.41 -6.09 12.65
C TYR A 41 30.34 -6.26 13.73
N GLU A 42 30.71 -6.81 14.89
CA GLU A 42 29.75 -7.10 15.96
C GLU A 42 29.17 -5.81 16.55
N GLU A 43 30.00 -4.80 16.79
CA GLU A 43 29.60 -3.54 17.42
C GLU A 43 28.66 -2.74 16.51
N ILE A 44 28.91 -2.73 15.19
CA ILE A 44 28.03 -2.09 14.22
C ILE A 44 26.63 -2.73 14.28
N HIS A 45 26.56 -4.06 14.28
CA HIS A 45 25.27 -4.76 14.28
C HIS A 45 24.58 -4.72 15.65
N LYS A 46 25.31 -4.73 16.78
CA LYS A 46 24.76 -4.48 18.12
C LYS A 46 24.13 -3.09 18.20
N MET A 47 24.83 -2.06 17.73
CA MET A 47 24.32 -0.69 17.77
C MET A 47 23.16 -0.45 16.80
N ALA A 48 23.11 -1.19 15.69
CA ALA A 48 21.96 -1.20 14.79
C ALA A 48 20.74 -1.91 15.41
N ALA A 49 20.96 -3.04 16.11
CA ALA A 49 19.91 -3.77 16.83
C ALA A 49 19.21 -2.91 17.89
N LEU A 50 19.96 -2.03 18.55
CA LEU A 50 19.47 -1.11 19.59
C LEU A 50 18.89 0.21 19.02
N ASP A 51 18.80 0.34 17.69
CA ASP A 51 18.34 1.56 16.99
C ASP A 51 19.21 2.83 17.22
N ILE A 52 20.40 2.67 17.80
CA ILE A 52 21.32 3.77 18.12
C ILE A 52 22.03 4.26 16.86
N LEU A 53 22.56 3.34 16.03
CA LEU A 53 23.26 3.64 14.78
C LEU A 53 22.58 2.98 13.58
N LYS A 54 22.15 3.78 12.60
CA LYS A 54 21.46 3.28 11.39
C LYS A 54 22.33 3.40 10.14
N GLY A 55 22.24 2.41 9.25
CA GLY A 55 22.75 2.49 7.88
C GLY A 55 21.82 3.28 6.95
N GLN A 56 22.20 3.42 5.68
CA GLN A 56 21.38 4.03 4.63
C GLN A 56 21.60 3.30 3.30
N GLY A 57 20.51 2.89 2.64
CA GLY A 57 20.57 2.19 1.34
C GLY A 57 21.30 0.83 1.39
N GLY A 58 21.28 0.17 2.55
CA GLY A 58 22.00 -1.09 2.81
C GLY A 58 23.51 -0.93 3.05
N TYR A 59 24.01 0.29 3.27
CA TYR A 59 25.41 0.57 3.61
C TYR A 59 25.50 1.22 4.99
N PHE A 60 26.46 0.78 5.80
CA PHE A 60 26.77 1.43 7.07
C PHE A 60 27.83 2.52 6.93
N LYS A 61 28.72 2.40 5.95
CA LYS A 61 29.88 3.26 5.67
C LYS A 61 30.80 3.40 6.89
N PRO A 62 31.36 2.29 7.40
CA PRO A 62 32.11 2.28 8.66
C PRO A 62 33.31 3.22 8.65
N GLU A 63 33.95 3.40 7.48
CA GLU A 63 35.14 4.24 7.31
C GLU A 63 34.85 5.74 7.17
N ASN A 64 33.58 6.13 7.01
CA ASN A 64 33.23 7.54 6.88
C ASN A 64 33.34 8.25 8.22
N ASN A 65 33.87 9.47 8.21
CA ASN A 65 33.90 10.34 9.38
C ASN A 65 32.49 10.71 9.83
N LEU A 66 32.26 10.63 11.14
CA LEU A 66 31.03 11.05 11.77
C LEU A 66 30.97 12.59 11.84
N THR A 67 29.85 13.18 11.45
CA THR A 67 29.62 14.63 11.61
C THR A 67 29.10 14.97 13.00
N ARG A 68 29.24 16.23 13.42
CA ARG A 68 28.72 16.67 14.73
C ARG A 68 27.20 16.57 14.84
N ALA A 69 26.46 16.82 13.75
CA ALA A 69 25.01 16.62 13.71
C ALA A 69 24.63 15.14 13.91
N GLN A 70 25.33 14.22 13.25
CA GLN A 70 25.10 12.78 13.45
C GLN A 70 25.39 12.35 14.89
N LEU A 71 26.46 12.86 15.49
CA LEU A 71 26.75 12.60 16.90
C LEU A 71 25.67 13.13 17.85
N ALA A 72 25.10 14.31 17.59
CA ALA A 72 24.00 14.84 18.40
C ALA A 72 22.79 13.90 18.40
N VAL A 73 22.40 13.41 17.23
CA VAL A 73 21.29 12.45 17.08
C VAL A 73 21.57 11.17 17.86
N ILE A 74 22.80 10.65 17.77
CA ILE A 74 23.25 9.47 18.52
C ILE A 74 23.16 9.69 20.03
N LEU A 75 23.72 10.81 20.53
CA LEU A 75 23.74 11.11 21.97
C LEU A 75 22.33 11.36 22.52
N ASN A 76 21.43 11.94 21.72
CA ASN A 76 20.04 12.11 22.13
C ASN A 76 19.30 10.76 22.25
N ARG A 77 19.56 9.82 21.34
CA ARG A 77 19.00 8.45 21.39
C ARG A 77 19.47 7.62 22.58
N LEU A 78 20.71 7.85 23.02
CA LEU A 78 21.24 7.20 24.23
C LEU A 78 20.59 7.70 25.53
N ASP A 79 19.81 8.77 25.45
CA ASP A 79 19.19 9.48 26.57
C ASP A 79 20.13 9.67 27.77
N ILE A 80 21.34 10.16 27.49
CA ILE A 80 22.34 10.41 28.53
C ILE A 80 21.83 11.51 29.46
N ASP A 81 21.97 11.28 30.77
CA ASP A 81 21.63 12.23 31.82
C ASP A 81 22.28 13.61 31.55
N ALA A 82 21.48 14.66 31.75
CA ALA A 82 21.92 16.03 31.55
C ALA A 82 23.08 16.38 32.52
N LEU A 83 24.17 16.93 31.97
CA LEU A 83 25.27 17.49 32.77
C LEU A 83 24.88 18.88 33.29
N GLU A 84 24.12 19.62 32.48
CA GLU A 84 23.47 20.88 32.78
C GLU A 84 22.13 20.91 32.05
N ASN A 85 21.14 21.69 32.50
CA ASN A 85 19.89 21.88 31.77
C ASN A 85 19.63 23.37 31.60
N LYS A 86 20.10 23.92 30.48
CA LYS A 86 20.05 25.35 30.19
C LYS A 86 19.69 25.56 28.74
N GLU A 87 18.74 26.45 28.49
CA GLU A 87 18.39 26.86 27.14
C GLU A 87 19.53 27.73 26.56
N VAL A 88 20.14 27.25 25.47
CA VAL A 88 21.28 27.90 24.81
C VAL A 88 20.88 28.31 23.38
N GLU A 89 21.12 29.55 23.01
CA GLU A 89 20.97 30.04 21.64
C GLU A 89 22.11 29.50 20.75
N ILE A 90 21.76 28.94 19.59
CA ILE A 90 22.70 28.32 18.64
C ILE A 90 22.61 29.07 17.30
N LEU A 91 23.71 29.70 16.89
CA LEU A 91 23.69 30.70 15.81
C LEU A 91 23.67 30.14 14.37
N ASP A 92 23.89 28.85 14.17
CA ASP A 92 24.14 28.23 12.85
C ASP A 92 23.32 26.96 12.59
N ILE A 93 22.09 26.93 13.10
CA ILE A 93 21.14 25.83 12.88
C ILE A 93 19.77 26.39 12.44
N GLU A 94 19.07 25.65 11.57
CA GLU A 94 17.77 26.03 10.98
C GLU A 94 16.71 24.97 11.33
N GLU A 95 15.45 25.39 11.57
CA GLU A 95 14.37 24.51 12.05
C GLU A 95 13.99 23.38 11.07
N ASP A 96 14.28 23.54 9.79
CA ASP A 96 13.95 22.57 8.74
C ASP A 96 14.97 21.42 8.61
N GLN A 97 16.07 21.46 9.38
CA GLN A 97 17.09 20.44 9.36
C GLN A 97 16.66 19.20 10.15
N TRP A 98 16.90 18.02 9.58
CA TRP A 98 16.47 16.73 10.17
C TRP A 98 17.05 16.43 11.56
N TRP A 99 18.11 17.13 11.98
CA TRP A 99 18.81 16.98 13.27
C TRP A 99 18.57 18.17 14.22
N TYR A 100 17.70 19.13 13.86
CA TYR A 100 17.54 20.38 14.60
C TYR A 100 17.18 20.16 16.08
N GLU A 101 16.15 19.35 16.34
CA GLU A 101 15.69 19.08 17.71
C GLU A 101 16.72 18.29 18.53
N ASP A 102 17.44 17.36 17.90
CA ASP A 102 18.50 16.60 18.56
C ASP A 102 19.66 17.49 18.98
N VAL A 103 20.10 18.40 18.10
CA VAL A 103 21.18 19.35 18.41
C VAL A 103 20.79 20.26 19.57
N LYS A 104 19.56 20.81 19.55
CA LYS A 104 19.05 21.61 20.68
C LYS A 104 19.03 20.80 21.97
N ALA A 105 18.51 19.58 21.93
CA ALA A 105 18.41 18.71 23.10
C ALA A 105 19.78 18.43 23.72
N VAL A 106 20.77 18.00 22.93
CA VAL A 106 22.09 17.62 23.48
C VAL A 106 22.91 18.83 23.91
N VAL A 107 22.77 19.99 23.27
CA VAL A 107 23.43 21.23 23.70
C VAL A 107 22.80 21.72 25.00
N ASN A 108 21.47 21.73 25.11
CA ASN A 108 20.77 22.13 26.32
C ASN A 108 21.05 21.21 27.51
N LYS A 109 21.24 19.90 27.25
CA LYS A 109 21.70 18.89 28.21
C LYS A 109 23.20 19.02 28.59
N GLY A 110 23.94 19.93 27.95
CA GLY A 110 25.38 20.12 28.17
C GLY A 110 26.26 18.98 27.64
N LEU A 111 25.73 18.10 26.79
CA LEU A 111 26.44 16.94 26.26
C LEU A 111 27.36 17.31 25.08
N MET A 112 27.07 18.41 24.38
CA MET A 112 27.91 18.93 23.30
C MET A 112 28.11 20.43 23.41
N ASN A 113 29.33 20.88 23.18
CA ASN A 113 29.73 22.28 23.32
C ASN A 113 29.63 23.08 22.00
N LEU A 114 29.33 24.37 22.11
CA LEU A 114 29.40 25.34 21.01
C LEU A 114 30.81 25.93 20.86
N ARG A 115 31.16 26.35 19.63
CA ARG A 115 32.42 27.04 19.31
C ARG A 115 32.10 28.45 18.84
N GLY A 116 32.27 29.44 19.71
CA GLY A 116 31.93 30.84 19.41
C GLY A 116 30.44 31.04 19.10
N GLY A 117 29.56 30.37 19.84
CA GLY A 117 28.10 30.40 19.64
C GLY A 117 27.59 29.52 18.49
N LYS A 118 28.48 28.83 17.77
CA LYS A 118 28.13 27.96 16.63
C LYS A 118 28.31 26.48 16.95
N PHE A 119 27.37 25.65 16.53
CA PHE A 119 27.42 24.21 16.65
C PHE A 119 28.30 23.57 15.58
N ASN A 120 28.37 24.12 14.37
CA ASN A 120 29.08 23.58 13.20
C ASN A 120 28.64 22.13 12.86
N PRO A 121 27.41 21.91 12.37
CA PRO A 121 26.81 20.58 12.24
C PRO A 121 27.57 19.63 11.29
N ASN A 122 28.14 20.18 10.21
CA ASN A 122 28.70 19.39 9.11
C ASN A 122 30.19 19.04 9.27
N ILE A 123 30.87 19.53 10.31
CA ILE A 123 32.29 19.21 10.50
C ILE A 123 32.45 17.82 11.13
N PRO A 124 33.52 17.08 10.76
CA PRO A 124 33.87 15.82 11.41
C PRO A 124 34.10 15.94 12.91
N VAL A 125 33.66 14.92 13.65
CA VAL A 125 33.86 14.72 15.08
C VAL A 125 35.29 14.27 15.34
N ARG A 126 35.87 14.76 16.43
CA ARG A 126 37.14 14.27 16.99
C ARG A 126 36.90 13.55 18.31
N GLU A 127 37.80 12.65 18.70
CA GLU A 127 37.67 11.92 19.97
C GLU A 127 37.53 12.85 21.19
N LYS A 128 38.23 13.98 21.20
CA LYS A 128 38.07 15.00 22.25
C LYS A 128 36.66 15.60 22.36
N ASP A 129 35.86 15.51 21.31
CA ASP A 129 34.45 15.93 21.32
C ASP A 129 33.55 14.87 22.01
N LEU A 130 34.07 13.68 22.34
CA LEU A 130 33.37 12.56 23.00
C LEU A 130 33.68 12.42 24.50
N SER A 131 34.09 13.50 25.16
CA SER A 131 34.56 13.46 26.56
C SER A 131 33.54 12.92 27.58
N SER A 132 32.26 12.84 27.22
CA SER A 132 31.21 12.22 28.05
C SER A 132 31.21 10.68 27.98
N LEU A 133 31.80 10.11 26.94
CA LEU A 133 31.79 8.67 26.64
C LEU A 133 33.14 8.00 26.89
N ILE A 134 34.25 8.73 26.70
CA ILE A 134 35.61 8.20 26.84
C ILE A 134 36.44 9.03 27.82
N GLU A 135 37.30 8.36 28.59
CA GLU A 135 38.09 9.01 29.66
C GLU A 135 39.13 10.01 29.10
N ARG A 136 39.72 9.71 27.93
CA ARG A 136 40.75 10.54 27.30
C ARG A 136 40.63 10.50 25.78
N GLY A 137 40.21 11.61 25.18
CA GLY A 137 40.12 11.75 23.72
C GLY A 137 41.37 12.38 23.10
N THR A 138 41.79 11.90 21.93
CA THR A 138 42.83 12.54 21.13
C THR A 138 42.24 13.55 20.14
N ASN A 139 43.07 14.10 19.25
CA ASN A 139 42.62 14.98 18.17
C ASN A 139 42.30 14.20 16.87
N GLN A 140 42.26 12.87 16.90
CA GLN A 140 41.91 12.03 15.75
C GLN A 140 40.42 12.15 15.40
N LEU A 141 40.10 11.96 14.12
CA LEU A 141 38.73 11.93 13.63
C LEU A 141 38.07 10.60 14.00
N VAL A 142 36.77 10.64 14.26
CA VAL A 142 35.98 9.46 14.63
C VAL A 142 35.16 9.01 13.42
N THR A 143 35.34 7.76 13.02
CA THR A 143 34.56 7.12 11.97
C THR A 143 33.28 6.50 12.52
N ARG A 144 32.36 6.13 11.62
CA ARG A 144 31.10 5.47 11.98
C ARG A 144 31.31 4.10 12.62
N GLY A 145 32.32 3.35 12.20
CA GLY A 145 32.68 2.07 12.83
C GLY A 145 33.27 2.27 14.23
N GLN A 146 34.16 3.26 14.39
CA GLN A 146 34.75 3.57 15.69
C GLN A 146 33.72 4.03 16.72
N ILE A 147 32.73 4.86 16.33
CA ILE A 147 31.69 5.26 17.27
C ILE A 147 30.83 4.06 17.70
N ALA A 148 30.56 3.10 16.81
CA ALA A 148 29.85 1.88 17.18
C ALA A 148 30.60 1.10 18.27
N TYR A 149 31.92 0.96 18.12
CA TYR A 149 32.77 0.34 19.12
C TYR A 149 32.77 1.10 20.46
N ILE A 150 32.94 2.43 20.43
CA ILE A 150 32.97 3.25 21.64
C ILE A 150 31.65 3.13 22.41
N LEU A 151 30.51 3.18 21.71
CA LEU A 151 29.20 3.10 22.34
C LEU A 151 28.91 1.71 22.90
N THR A 152 29.32 0.65 22.19
CA THR A 152 29.17 -0.72 22.69
C THR A 152 29.90 -0.87 24.03
N ASN A 153 31.16 -0.45 24.12
CA ASN A 153 31.92 -0.52 25.37
C ASN A 153 31.33 0.36 26.48
N TYR A 154 30.88 1.56 26.13
CA TYR A 154 30.23 2.46 27.09
C TYR A 154 28.99 1.80 27.69
N LEU A 155 28.13 1.22 26.85
CA LEU A 155 26.89 0.58 27.27
C LEU A 155 27.15 -0.72 28.03
N GLU A 156 28.06 -1.59 27.57
CA GLU A 156 28.44 -2.82 28.29
C GLU A 156 29.06 -2.53 29.67
N SER A 157 29.61 -1.32 29.87
CA SER A 157 30.13 -0.90 31.19
C SER A 157 29.04 -0.53 32.20
N ILE A 158 27.80 -0.32 31.74
CA ILE A 158 26.67 0.08 32.57
C ILE A 158 25.45 -0.85 32.45
N ASP A 159 25.45 -1.77 31.48
CA ASP A 159 24.38 -2.71 31.18
C ASP A 159 24.94 -4.11 30.86
N GLU A 160 24.67 -5.07 31.75
CA GLU A 160 25.12 -6.46 31.62
C GLU A 160 24.33 -7.24 30.55
N GLU A 161 23.10 -6.83 30.20
CA GLU A 161 22.29 -7.53 29.19
C GLU A 161 22.87 -7.39 27.78
N ILE A 162 23.55 -6.28 27.49
CA ILE A 162 24.21 -6.05 26.19
C ILE A 162 25.37 -7.03 25.97
N GLN A 163 26.01 -7.51 27.04
CA GLN A 163 27.08 -8.51 26.94
C GLN A 163 26.54 -9.87 26.48
N GLU A 164 25.28 -10.19 26.79
CA GLU A 164 24.65 -11.45 26.40
C GLU A 164 24.06 -11.40 24.98
N LEU A 165 23.92 -10.22 24.38
CA LEU A 165 23.32 -10.05 23.05
C LEU A 165 24.17 -10.74 21.96
N LYS A 166 23.66 -11.83 21.40
CA LYS A 166 24.25 -12.52 20.25
C LYS A 166 23.68 -11.96 18.95
N VAL A 167 24.55 -11.58 18.02
CA VAL A 167 24.14 -11.09 16.69
C VAL A 167 24.04 -12.27 15.74
N GLU A 168 22.81 -12.59 15.31
CA GLU A 168 22.58 -13.49 14.18
C GLU A 168 22.37 -12.66 12.90
N VAL A 169 23.08 -13.06 11.85
CA VAL A 169 23.21 -12.31 10.63
C VAL A 169 22.21 -12.83 9.62
N ILE A 170 21.29 -11.97 9.18
CA ILE A 170 20.25 -12.39 8.24
C ILE A 170 20.64 -12.04 6.82
N ASP A 171 20.55 -13.03 5.93
CA ASP A 171 20.59 -12.78 4.51
C ASP A 171 19.28 -12.13 4.07
N LEU A 172 19.31 -10.81 3.91
CA LEU A 172 18.14 -10.01 3.49
C LEU A 172 17.65 -10.37 2.09
N LYS A 173 18.47 -11.07 1.29
CA LYS A 173 18.08 -11.54 -0.05
C LYS A 173 17.44 -12.91 -0.05
N LYS A 174 17.44 -13.61 1.09
CA LYS A 174 16.78 -14.90 1.22
C LYS A 174 15.26 -14.68 1.16
N GLU A 175 14.58 -15.55 0.41
CA GLU A 175 13.12 -15.60 0.38
C GLU A 175 12.56 -15.88 1.78
N ALA A 176 11.49 -15.16 2.11
CA ALA A 176 10.75 -15.29 3.35
C ALA A 176 9.89 -16.55 3.34
N THR A 177 9.82 -17.19 4.50
CA THR A 177 8.93 -18.34 4.73
C THR A 177 7.70 -17.96 5.55
N LYS A 178 6.67 -18.80 5.55
CA LYS A 178 5.47 -18.63 6.38
C LYS A 178 5.79 -18.55 7.88
N ASP A 179 6.86 -19.19 8.34
CA ASP A 179 7.34 -19.08 9.73
C ASP A 179 7.95 -17.68 10.02
N ASP A 180 8.61 -17.06 9.04
CA ASP A 180 9.12 -15.70 9.17
C ASP A 180 7.95 -14.70 9.25
N ILE A 181 6.91 -14.89 8.43
CA ILE A 181 5.67 -14.10 8.50
C ILE A 181 4.95 -14.30 9.83
N LYS A 182 4.87 -15.54 10.31
CA LYS A 182 4.31 -15.84 11.63
C LYS A 182 5.00 -15.04 12.72
N THR A 183 6.33 -15.01 12.67
CA THR A 183 7.12 -14.23 13.63
C THR A 183 6.77 -12.74 13.52
N LEU A 184 6.54 -12.24 12.31
CA LEU A 184 6.14 -10.85 12.06
C LEU A 184 4.71 -10.53 12.54
N LEU A 185 3.75 -11.44 12.35
CA LEU A 185 2.31 -11.19 12.53
C LEU A 185 1.67 -11.87 13.74
N GLU A 186 2.44 -12.65 14.52
CA GLU A 186 1.97 -13.38 15.71
C GLU A 186 0.83 -14.38 15.43
N ILE A 187 0.81 -15.01 14.23
CA ILE A 187 -0.25 -15.96 13.80
C ILE A 187 0.13 -17.45 14.00
N ASP A 188 -0.85 -18.35 13.99
CA ASP A 188 -0.63 -19.80 14.20
C ASP A 188 -0.34 -20.61 12.92
N TYR A 189 0.58 -21.58 13.08
CA TYR A 189 1.20 -22.56 12.18
C TYR A 189 0.89 -22.53 10.66
N LEU A 190 1.90 -22.16 9.85
CA LEU A 190 1.92 -22.29 8.39
C LEU A 190 3.34 -22.59 7.91
N ALA A 191 3.50 -23.35 6.81
CA ALA A 191 4.82 -23.71 6.26
C ALA A 191 4.91 -23.42 4.75
N GLY A 192 6.10 -23.01 4.28
CA GLY A 192 6.41 -22.76 2.86
C GLY A 192 6.97 -21.36 2.58
N GLU A 193 7.38 -21.09 1.35
CA GLU A 193 7.68 -19.74 0.85
C GLU A 193 6.38 -18.89 0.76
N VAL A 194 6.54 -17.57 0.70
CA VAL A 194 5.42 -16.60 0.72
C VAL A 194 5.52 -15.62 -0.44
N THR A 195 4.43 -15.43 -1.17
CA THR A 195 4.33 -14.37 -2.19
C THR A 195 3.87 -13.04 -1.58
N ILE A 196 4.07 -11.93 -2.29
CA ILE A 196 3.63 -10.61 -1.82
C ILE A 196 2.11 -10.55 -1.67
N GLU A 197 1.36 -11.28 -2.50
CA GLU A 197 -0.10 -11.40 -2.39
C GLU A 197 -0.54 -12.16 -1.14
N GLU A 198 0.16 -13.24 -0.78
CA GLU A 198 -0.09 -13.98 0.46
C GLU A 198 0.22 -13.10 1.67
N LEU A 199 1.38 -12.43 1.68
CA LEU A 199 1.77 -11.50 2.75
C LEU A 199 0.76 -10.37 2.92
N ALA A 200 0.38 -9.71 1.83
CA ALA A 200 -0.60 -8.65 1.89
C ALA A 200 -1.95 -9.15 2.38
N SER A 201 -2.34 -10.38 2.02
CA SER A 201 -3.57 -10.99 2.54
C SER A 201 -3.51 -11.18 4.05
N TYR A 202 -2.38 -11.60 4.61
CA TYR A 202 -2.22 -11.68 6.06
C TYR A 202 -2.24 -10.28 6.72
N LEU A 203 -1.56 -9.29 6.14
CA LEU A 203 -1.55 -7.91 6.66
C LEU A 203 -2.93 -7.24 6.66
N MET A 204 -3.77 -7.62 5.69
CA MET A 204 -5.08 -7.02 5.45
C MET A 204 -6.24 -7.81 6.05
N GLU A 205 -5.97 -8.95 6.69
CA GLU A 205 -6.99 -9.77 7.32
C GLU A 205 -7.78 -8.95 8.36
N GLY A 206 -9.11 -9.01 8.28
CA GLY A 206 -10.01 -8.27 9.18
C GLY A 206 -10.08 -6.76 8.98
N LYS A 207 -9.30 -6.18 8.05
CA LYS A 207 -9.35 -4.73 7.77
C LYS A 207 -10.38 -4.41 6.68
N GLU A 208 -11.22 -3.40 6.90
CA GLU A 208 -12.15 -2.89 5.88
C GLU A 208 -11.40 -2.25 4.69
N LEU A 209 -11.78 -2.58 3.47
CA LEU A 209 -11.06 -2.17 2.27
C LEU A 209 -11.67 -0.90 1.65
N SER A 210 -10.86 0.17 1.53
CA SER A 210 -11.24 1.39 0.81
C SER A 210 -10.99 1.27 -0.69
N TYR A 211 -12.00 1.54 -1.52
CA TYR A 211 -11.94 1.31 -2.97
C TYR A 211 -11.19 2.36 -3.77
N GLY A 212 -11.24 3.62 -3.36
CA GLY A 212 -10.78 4.72 -4.23
C GLY A 212 -9.27 4.77 -4.40
N ASN A 213 -8.52 4.67 -3.30
CA ASN A 213 -7.07 4.71 -3.32
C ASN A 213 -6.48 3.41 -3.91
N TYR A 214 -7.15 2.29 -3.67
CA TYR A 214 -6.75 0.97 -4.15
C TYR A 214 -6.58 0.95 -5.68
N GLU A 215 -7.62 1.32 -6.41
CA GLU A 215 -7.59 1.30 -7.88
C GLU A 215 -6.76 2.42 -8.48
N TYR A 216 -6.60 3.54 -7.76
CA TYR A 216 -5.72 4.61 -8.19
C TYR A 216 -4.27 4.10 -8.28
N TYR A 217 -3.75 3.56 -7.16
CA TYR A 217 -2.40 3.03 -7.12
C TYR A 217 -2.22 1.78 -8.00
N ARG A 218 -3.31 1.04 -8.28
CA ARG A 218 -3.31 -0.08 -9.23
C ARG A 218 -2.74 0.31 -10.59
N SER A 219 -3.17 1.48 -11.08
CA SER A 219 -2.75 2.01 -12.37
C SER A 219 -1.31 2.52 -12.39
N GLU A 220 -0.80 2.99 -11.24
CA GLU A 220 0.56 3.51 -11.13
C GLU A 220 1.62 2.41 -11.05
N ILE A 221 1.34 1.33 -10.30
CA ILE A 221 2.36 0.32 -9.95
C ILE A 221 2.05 -1.09 -10.51
N GLY A 222 1.03 -1.22 -11.37
CA GLY A 222 0.82 -2.43 -12.20
C GLY A 222 0.37 -3.70 -11.45
N VAL A 223 -0.09 -3.58 -10.21
CA VAL A 223 -0.53 -4.71 -9.37
C VAL A 223 -2.00 -5.05 -9.62
N SER A 224 -2.42 -6.31 -9.50
CA SER A 224 -3.83 -6.70 -9.62
C SER A 224 -4.51 -7.10 -8.30
N ASN A 225 -3.76 -7.38 -7.24
CA ASN A 225 -4.32 -7.88 -5.99
C ASN A 225 -4.84 -6.76 -5.07
N ARG A 226 -6.08 -6.90 -4.56
CA ARG A 226 -6.70 -5.89 -3.69
C ARG A 226 -5.98 -5.66 -2.37
N ASN A 227 -5.51 -6.73 -1.74
CA ASN A 227 -4.82 -6.64 -0.46
C ASN A 227 -3.45 -6.00 -0.63
N VAL A 228 -2.71 -6.33 -1.70
CA VAL A 228 -1.38 -5.75 -1.97
C VAL A 228 -1.46 -4.24 -2.08
N LEU A 229 -2.36 -3.74 -2.94
CA LEU A 229 -2.52 -2.31 -3.15
C LEU A 229 -3.08 -1.58 -1.93
N LYS A 230 -3.93 -2.24 -1.14
CA LYS A 230 -4.35 -1.66 0.13
C LYS A 230 -3.18 -1.56 1.10
N ALA A 231 -2.40 -2.63 1.27
CA ALA A 231 -1.22 -2.63 2.12
C ALA A 231 -0.21 -1.55 1.70
N TYR A 232 -0.02 -1.35 0.39
CA TYR A 232 0.74 -0.24 -0.16
C TYR A 232 0.12 1.12 0.20
N SER A 233 -1.19 1.31 -0.01
CA SER A 233 -1.88 2.58 0.28
C SER A 233 -1.92 2.94 1.78
N GLU A 234 -1.85 1.93 2.65
CA GLU A 234 -1.72 2.07 4.11
C GLU A 234 -0.27 2.32 4.53
N GLY A 235 0.68 2.36 3.59
CA GLY A 235 2.09 2.59 3.85
C GLY A 235 2.82 1.42 4.50
N LEU A 236 2.26 0.21 4.40
CA LEU A 236 2.88 -1.02 4.92
C LEU A 236 3.84 -1.63 3.91
N LEU A 237 3.48 -1.59 2.63
CA LEU A 237 4.34 -1.99 1.52
C LEU A 237 4.91 -0.75 0.81
N GLU A 238 6.07 -0.89 0.22
CA GLU A 238 6.71 0.12 -0.65
C GLU A 238 6.71 -0.40 -2.09
N GLU A 239 6.84 0.50 -3.08
CA GLU A 239 6.64 0.20 -4.50
C GLU A 239 7.58 -0.89 -5.03
N ASP A 240 8.84 -0.86 -4.62
CA ASP A 240 9.86 -1.86 -4.99
C ASP A 240 9.64 -3.25 -4.37
N MET A 241 8.75 -3.38 -3.38
CA MET A 241 8.35 -4.69 -2.82
C MET A 241 7.31 -5.42 -3.68
N LEU A 242 6.66 -4.71 -4.60
CA LEU A 242 5.47 -5.21 -5.30
C LEU A 242 5.83 -6.12 -6.49
N GLU A 243 7.11 -6.25 -6.79
CA GLU A 243 7.64 -7.10 -7.84
C GLU A 243 8.43 -8.28 -7.25
N GLY A 244 8.00 -9.52 -7.55
CA GLY A 244 8.78 -10.72 -7.25
C GLY A 244 8.42 -11.44 -5.94
N SER A 245 9.42 -12.09 -5.34
CA SER A 245 9.32 -12.88 -4.11
C SER A 245 9.53 -12.01 -2.87
N VAL A 246 8.82 -12.31 -1.78
CA VAL A 246 9.05 -11.63 -0.50
C VAL A 246 10.39 -12.06 0.06
N SER A 247 11.28 -11.12 0.34
CA SER A 247 12.56 -11.38 1.01
C SER A 247 12.47 -11.14 2.52
N LEU A 248 13.43 -11.68 3.27
CA LEU A 248 13.57 -11.32 4.69
C LEU A 248 13.78 -9.82 4.88
N GLY A 249 14.46 -9.14 3.94
CA GLY A 249 14.60 -7.69 3.96
C GLY A 249 13.27 -6.94 3.84
N ASP A 250 12.34 -7.45 3.04
CA ASP A 250 11.00 -6.86 2.93
C ASP A 250 10.22 -7.00 4.23
N LEU A 251 10.35 -8.11 4.95
CA LEU A 251 9.74 -8.28 6.27
C LEU A 251 10.26 -7.28 7.30
N TYR A 252 11.55 -6.95 7.27
CA TYR A 252 12.10 -5.92 8.16
C TYR A 252 11.49 -4.55 7.90
N ARG A 253 11.40 -4.17 6.63
CA ARG A 253 10.78 -2.91 6.21
C ARG A 253 9.29 -2.87 6.58
N ILE A 254 8.58 -3.98 6.38
CA ILE A 254 7.17 -4.10 6.78
C ILE A 254 7.02 -3.98 8.30
N ARG A 255 7.91 -4.60 9.09
CA ARG A 255 7.91 -4.46 10.55
C ARG A 255 8.09 -3.00 10.98
N GLU A 256 9.01 -2.28 10.34
CA GLU A 256 9.19 -0.84 10.58
C GLU A 256 7.92 -0.06 10.22
N ASN A 257 7.33 -0.34 9.04
CA ASN A 257 6.14 0.32 8.56
C ASN A 257 4.88 0.01 9.38
N LEU A 258 4.80 -1.15 10.04
CA LEU A 258 3.73 -1.47 11.00
C LEU A 258 3.76 -0.52 12.21
N GLN A 259 4.95 -0.08 12.63
CA GLN A 259 5.12 0.88 13.72
C GLN A 259 5.00 2.33 13.23
N TYR A 260 5.54 2.62 12.05
CA TYR A 260 5.59 3.96 11.44
C TYR A 260 5.24 3.92 9.95
N PRO A 261 3.94 3.88 9.59
CA PRO A 261 3.52 3.73 8.20
C PRO A 261 3.97 4.90 7.32
N LYS A 262 4.54 4.58 6.15
CA LYS A 262 4.99 5.57 5.15
C LYS A 262 3.99 5.63 4.00
N TYR A 263 3.07 6.58 4.05
CA TYR A 263 2.02 6.69 3.04
C TYR A 263 2.58 7.16 1.69
N PRO A 264 2.19 6.52 0.57
CA PRO A 264 2.46 7.05 -0.75
C PRO A 264 1.84 8.44 -0.91
N ALA A 265 2.57 9.33 -1.60
CA ALA A 265 2.10 10.69 -1.85
C ALA A 265 0.84 10.64 -2.72
N ARG A 266 -0.23 11.28 -2.26
CA ARG A 266 -1.47 11.38 -3.05
C ARG A 266 -1.29 12.42 -4.16
N PRO A 267 -1.83 12.16 -5.37
CA PRO A 267 -1.86 13.15 -6.43
C PRO A 267 -2.73 14.35 -6.04
N GLU A 268 -2.49 15.47 -6.70
CA GLU A 268 -3.36 16.64 -6.63
C GLU A 268 -4.72 16.33 -7.25
N TYR A 269 -5.81 16.78 -6.60
CA TYR A 269 -7.16 16.61 -7.14
C TYR A 269 -7.41 17.53 -8.33
N LYS A 270 -7.91 16.96 -9.42
CA LYS A 270 -8.40 17.68 -10.60
C LYS A 270 -9.77 17.16 -10.99
N LEU A 271 -10.79 18.03 -10.98
CA LEU A 271 -12.15 17.66 -11.35
C LEU A 271 -12.25 17.31 -12.84
N ILE A 272 -12.62 16.06 -13.13
CA ILE A 272 -12.94 15.52 -14.45
C ILE A 272 -14.45 15.29 -14.51
N LYS A 273 -15.17 16.17 -15.22
CA LYS A 273 -16.64 16.13 -15.30
C LYS A 273 -17.20 15.10 -16.28
N GLN A 274 -16.37 14.62 -17.20
CA GLN A 274 -16.75 13.72 -18.29
C GLN A 274 -15.87 12.47 -18.27
N VAL A 275 -16.50 11.30 -18.24
CA VAL A 275 -15.79 10.02 -18.27
C VAL A 275 -16.48 9.08 -19.26
N PRO A 276 -15.76 8.53 -20.26
CA PRO A 276 -16.31 7.53 -21.15
C PRO A 276 -16.56 6.22 -20.39
N ILE A 277 -17.77 5.70 -20.49
CA ILE A 277 -18.16 4.39 -19.93
C ILE A 277 -18.45 3.47 -21.11
N LEU A 278 -17.58 2.51 -21.38
CA LEU A 278 -17.76 1.52 -22.44
C LEU A 278 -18.70 0.40 -21.97
N MET A 279 -19.60 -0.03 -22.85
CA MET A 279 -20.56 -1.09 -22.58
C MET A 279 -20.30 -2.29 -23.49
N TYR A 280 -19.78 -3.35 -22.88
CA TYR A 280 -19.58 -4.68 -23.48
C TYR A 280 -20.67 -5.64 -23.00
N HIS A 281 -20.92 -6.70 -23.79
CA HIS A 281 -21.80 -7.80 -23.39
C HIS A 281 -21.08 -9.13 -23.55
N GLN A 282 -20.94 -9.67 -24.76
CA GLN A 282 -20.40 -11.02 -24.95
C GLN A 282 -19.01 -10.99 -25.57
N ILE A 283 -18.02 -11.54 -24.87
CA ILE A 283 -16.67 -11.72 -25.39
C ILE A 283 -16.57 -13.15 -25.94
N ALA A 284 -16.88 -13.32 -27.22
CA ALA A 284 -16.90 -14.61 -27.90
C ALA A 284 -16.86 -14.43 -29.42
N PRO A 285 -16.42 -15.45 -30.18
CA PRO A 285 -16.64 -15.48 -31.63
C PRO A 285 -18.13 -15.30 -31.97
N LEU A 286 -18.40 -14.74 -33.14
CA LEU A 286 -19.78 -14.58 -33.61
C LEU A 286 -20.46 -15.95 -33.77
N PRO A 287 -21.74 -16.10 -33.40
CA PRO A 287 -22.46 -17.35 -33.57
C PRO A 287 -22.75 -17.60 -35.06
N GLU A 288 -22.89 -18.88 -35.43
CA GLU A 288 -23.16 -19.29 -36.83
C GLU A 288 -24.44 -18.65 -37.41
N GLY A 289 -25.41 -18.27 -36.57
CA GLY A 289 -26.67 -17.61 -36.95
C GLY A 289 -26.54 -16.13 -37.34
N GLY A 290 -25.35 -15.53 -37.26
CA GLY A 290 -25.08 -14.18 -37.73
C GLY A 290 -24.68 -13.20 -36.62
N ALA A 291 -24.25 -12.00 -37.04
CA ALA A 291 -23.66 -11.00 -36.16
C ALA A 291 -24.69 -10.34 -35.24
N SER A 292 -24.42 -10.34 -33.95
CA SER A 292 -25.18 -9.59 -32.93
C SER A 292 -24.34 -8.43 -32.42
N SER A 293 -24.96 -7.26 -32.21
CA SER A 293 -24.29 -6.08 -31.65
C SER A 293 -23.80 -6.28 -30.22
N LEU A 294 -24.17 -7.39 -29.56
CA LEU A 294 -23.73 -7.75 -28.23
C LEU A 294 -22.32 -8.38 -28.21
N TYR A 295 -21.82 -8.83 -29.36
CA TYR A 295 -20.59 -9.63 -29.41
C TYR A 295 -19.37 -8.77 -29.70
N ILE A 296 -18.24 -9.13 -29.09
CA ILE A 296 -16.89 -8.74 -29.51
C ILE A 296 -16.01 -10.00 -29.56
N HIS A 297 -15.21 -10.14 -30.61
CA HIS A 297 -14.27 -11.25 -30.69
C HIS A 297 -13.19 -11.13 -29.61
N PRO A 298 -12.77 -12.22 -28.92
CA PRO A 298 -11.75 -12.15 -27.88
C PRO A 298 -10.46 -11.44 -28.31
N ASP A 299 -9.94 -11.75 -29.49
CA ASP A 299 -8.73 -11.09 -30.03
C ASP A 299 -8.92 -9.58 -30.23
N THR A 300 -10.10 -9.16 -30.70
CA THR A 300 -10.41 -7.74 -30.86
C THR A 300 -10.55 -7.05 -29.51
N PHE A 301 -11.16 -7.71 -28.52
CA PHE A 301 -11.26 -7.19 -27.16
C PHE A 301 -9.87 -6.98 -26.54
N MET A 302 -8.98 -7.98 -26.62
CA MET A 302 -7.59 -7.84 -26.15
C MET A 302 -6.86 -6.69 -26.85
N ALA A 303 -6.98 -6.59 -28.18
CA ALA A 303 -6.38 -5.49 -28.95
C ALA A 303 -6.97 -4.12 -28.59
N GLN A 304 -8.24 -4.04 -28.19
CA GLN A 304 -8.85 -2.81 -27.68
C GLN A 304 -8.25 -2.42 -26.32
N LEU A 305 -8.07 -3.37 -25.40
CA LEU A 305 -7.41 -3.11 -24.11
C LEU A 305 -5.97 -2.62 -24.31
N ASP A 306 -5.20 -3.27 -25.19
CA ASP A 306 -3.84 -2.86 -25.53
C ASP A 306 -3.81 -1.45 -26.11
N ALA A 307 -4.69 -1.15 -27.06
CA ALA A 307 -4.78 0.19 -27.65
C ALA A 307 -5.16 1.28 -26.63
N LEU A 308 -6.05 0.99 -25.68
CA LEU A 308 -6.38 1.92 -24.59
C LEU A 308 -5.13 2.21 -23.74
N LYS A 309 -4.41 1.16 -23.33
CA LYS A 309 -3.18 1.27 -22.54
C LYS A 309 -2.10 2.08 -23.26
N GLU A 310 -1.83 1.74 -24.51
CA GLU A 310 -0.82 2.41 -25.35
C GLU A 310 -1.14 3.89 -25.60
N ASN A 311 -2.42 4.27 -25.57
CA ASN A 311 -2.85 5.66 -25.70
C ASN A 311 -2.98 6.40 -24.35
N GLY A 312 -2.56 5.75 -23.26
CA GLY A 312 -2.49 6.31 -21.90
C GLY A 312 -3.85 6.44 -21.20
N TYR A 313 -4.85 5.67 -21.61
CA TYR A 313 -6.11 5.59 -20.88
C TYR A 313 -5.95 4.75 -19.61
N ASN A 314 -6.52 5.22 -18.52
CA ASN A 314 -6.48 4.54 -17.22
C ASN A 314 -7.87 4.06 -16.84
N THR A 315 -8.02 2.75 -16.67
CA THR A 315 -9.31 2.19 -16.25
C THR A 315 -9.62 2.56 -14.81
N ILE A 316 -10.83 3.02 -14.53
CA ILE A 316 -11.35 3.26 -13.18
C ILE A 316 -12.67 2.50 -12.98
N SER A 317 -13.04 2.19 -11.73
CA SER A 317 -14.37 1.65 -11.41
C SER A 317 -15.48 2.71 -11.36
N MET A 318 -16.73 2.24 -11.23
CA MET A 318 -17.85 3.11 -10.92
C MET A 318 -17.76 3.70 -9.51
N GLU A 319 -17.19 2.99 -8.53
CA GLU A 319 -16.97 3.53 -7.18
C GLU A 319 -15.94 4.67 -7.21
N GLN A 320 -14.87 4.56 -8.00
CA GLN A 320 -13.92 5.65 -8.20
C GLN A 320 -14.59 6.87 -8.85
N LEU A 321 -15.41 6.66 -9.87
CA LEU A 321 -16.18 7.75 -10.50
C LEU A 321 -17.10 8.44 -9.49
N TYR A 322 -17.84 7.65 -8.70
CA TYR A 322 -18.71 8.18 -7.67
C TYR A 322 -17.94 9.00 -6.63
N ASN A 323 -16.83 8.47 -6.11
CA ASN A 323 -16.01 9.16 -5.13
C ASN A 323 -15.35 10.42 -5.72
N HIS A 324 -14.98 10.39 -7.01
CA HIS A 324 -14.46 11.56 -7.70
C HIS A 324 -15.47 12.71 -7.73
N TRP A 325 -16.67 12.45 -8.26
CA TRP A 325 -17.69 13.47 -8.40
C TRP A 325 -18.32 13.92 -7.08
N ASN A 326 -18.49 13.02 -6.11
CA ASN A 326 -19.27 13.30 -4.90
C ASN A 326 -18.38 13.57 -3.67
N LYS A 327 -17.12 13.15 -3.67
CA LYS A 327 -16.20 13.29 -2.52
C LYS A 327 -14.90 14.02 -2.85
N GLY A 328 -14.67 14.41 -4.10
CA GLY A 328 -13.45 15.10 -4.53
C GLY A 328 -12.20 14.21 -4.43
N TRP A 329 -12.34 12.90 -4.65
CA TRP A 329 -11.19 12.00 -4.67
C TRP A 329 -10.47 12.08 -6.01
N PRO A 330 -9.13 12.12 -6.05
CA PRO A 330 -8.40 12.14 -7.31
C PRO A 330 -8.57 10.82 -8.07
N ILE A 331 -8.53 10.91 -9.39
CA ILE A 331 -8.53 9.78 -10.33
C ILE A 331 -7.40 9.99 -11.34
N PRO A 332 -6.86 8.93 -11.96
CA PRO A 332 -5.80 9.06 -12.94
C PRO A 332 -6.24 9.87 -14.17
N ASP A 333 -5.27 10.46 -14.88
CA ASP A 333 -5.52 11.16 -16.15
C ASP A 333 -6.11 10.21 -17.21
N LYS A 334 -6.87 10.77 -18.16
CA LYS A 334 -7.59 10.00 -19.19
C LYS A 334 -8.37 8.79 -18.61
N PRO A 335 -9.25 9.01 -17.62
CA PRO A 335 -10.02 7.92 -17.03
C PRO A 335 -10.97 7.31 -18.06
N ILE A 336 -11.15 6.00 -18.01
CA ILE A 336 -12.15 5.26 -18.80
C ILE A 336 -12.76 4.17 -17.93
N ILE A 337 -14.06 3.89 -18.10
CA ILE A 337 -14.72 2.79 -17.38
C ILE A 337 -15.10 1.71 -18.37
N LEU A 338 -14.77 0.47 -18.02
CA LEU A 338 -15.15 -0.71 -18.80
C LEU A 338 -16.29 -1.41 -18.06
N THR A 339 -17.47 -1.48 -18.68
CA THR A 339 -18.64 -2.15 -18.11
C THR A 339 -19.04 -3.36 -18.93
N PHE A 340 -19.50 -4.41 -18.25
CA PHE A 340 -19.83 -5.71 -18.83
C PHE A 340 -21.18 -6.18 -18.30
N ASP A 341 -22.18 -6.32 -19.18
CA ASP A 341 -23.56 -6.64 -18.77
C ASP A 341 -23.84 -8.16 -18.82
N ASP A 342 -24.93 -8.59 -18.17
CA ASP A 342 -25.51 -9.94 -18.18
C ASP A 342 -24.76 -11.10 -17.50
N GLY A 343 -23.46 -10.96 -17.19
CA GLY A 343 -22.70 -12.02 -16.52
C GLY A 343 -22.44 -13.28 -17.37
N TYR A 344 -22.05 -13.12 -18.64
CA TYR A 344 -21.63 -14.25 -19.49
C TYR A 344 -20.41 -14.99 -18.93
N MET A 345 -20.14 -16.22 -19.40
CA MET A 345 -18.99 -17.01 -18.93
C MET A 345 -17.64 -16.29 -19.08
N ALA A 346 -17.47 -15.49 -20.14
CA ALA A 346 -16.27 -14.69 -20.34
C ALA A 346 -16.07 -13.63 -19.24
N HIS A 347 -17.12 -13.23 -18.52
CA HIS A 347 -17.06 -12.28 -17.40
C HIS A 347 -16.50 -12.89 -16.13
N TYR A 348 -16.45 -14.22 -16.06
CA TYR A 348 -15.79 -14.97 -14.97
C TYR A 348 -14.37 -15.42 -15.34
N THR A 349 -13.98 -15.30 -16.61
CA THR A 349 -12.75 -15.89 -17.17
C THR A 349 -11.95 -14.84 -17.93
N ILE A 350 -12.19 -14.70 -19.24
CA ILE A 350 -11.39 -13.86 -20.16
C ILE A 350 -11.37 -12.39 -19.73
N GLY A 351 -12.52 -11.79 -19.41
CA GLY A 351 -12.62 -10.37 -19.07
C GLY A 351 -11.74 -10.00 -17.87
N PRO A 352 -12.01 -10.54 -16.67
CA PRO A 352 -11.18 -10.30 -15.49
C PRO A 352 -9.70 -10.63 -15.68
N GLU A 353 -9.38 -11.75 -16.34
CA GLU A 353 -8.01 -12.20 -16.56
C GLU A 353 -7.22 -11.20 -17.44
N GLU A 354 -7.81 -10.78 -18.56
CA GLU A 354 -7.14 -9.88 -19.50
C GLU A 354 -7.03 -8.44 -18.97
N LEU A 355 -7.97 -7.99 -18.14
CA LEU A 355 -7.86 -6.73 -17.40
C LEU A 355 -6.72 -6.81 -16.38
N THR A 356 -6.70 -7.86 -15.57
CA THR A 356 -5.70 -8.12 -14.54
C THR A 356 -4.28 -8.13 -15.13
N ARG A 357 -4.05 -8.85 -16.23
CA ARG A 357 -2.75 -8.89 -16.93
C ARG A 357 -2.23 -7.53 -17.37
N ARG A 358 -3.11 -6.53 -17.49
CA ARG A 358 -2.76 -5.18 -17.95
C ARG A 358 -2.72 -4.15 -16.83
N GLY A 359 -2.97 -4.55 -15.57
CA GLY A 359 -3.15 -3.61 -14.45
C GLY A 359 -4.46 -2.82 -14.54
N MET A 360 -5.41 -3.31 -15.33
CA MET A 360 -6.71 -2.67 -15.56
C MET A 360 -7.79 -3.21 -14.61
N THR A 361 -8.86 -2.44 -14.44
CA THR A 361 -10.10 -2.79 -13.72
C THR A 361 -11.32 -2.63 -14.62
N GLY A 362 -12.46 -3.13 -14.16
CA GLY A 362 -13.75 -3.00 -14.83
C GLY A 362 -14.92 -3.36 -13.91
N THR A 363 -16.11 -2.95 -14.30
CA THR A 363 -17.36 -3.19 -13.57
C THR A 363 -18.23 -4.20 -14.29
N PHE A 364 -18.57 -5.30 -13.61
CA PHE A 364 -19.33 -6.40 -14.19
C PHE A 364 -20.70 -6.48 -13.53
N TYR A 365 -21.75 -6.25 -14.33
CA TYR A 365 -23.14 -6.29 -13.91
C TYR A 365 -23.69 -7.71 -14.09
N TYR A 366 -24.07 -8.37 -12.99
CA TYR A 366 -24.52 -9.75 -12.99
C TYR A 366 -26.03 -9.88 -12.79
N ILE A 367 -26.65 -10.72 -13.62
CA ILE A 367 -28.02 -11.23 -13.42
C ILE A 367 -27.92 -12.37 -12.41
N THR A 368 -28.46 -12.19 -11.20
CA THR A 368 -28.08 -13.08 -10.10
C THR A 368 -28.64 -14.50 -10.20
N ASN A 369 -29.79 -14.69 -10.88
CA ASN A 369 -30.33 -16.03 -11.21
C ASN A 369 -29.34 -16.84 -12.07
N LEU A 370 -28.56 -16.17 -12.92
CA LEU A 370 -27.66 -16.82 -13.86
C LEU A 370 -26.28 -17.12 -13.28
N ILE A 371 -25.97 -16.79 -12.02
CA ILE A 371 -24.65 -17.07 -11.43
C ILE A 371 -24.44 -18.58 -11.25
N GLY A 372 -25.43 -19.29 -10.71
CA GLY A 372 -25.33 -20.72 -10.43
C GLY A 372 -24.20 -21.06 -9.45
N ASP A 373 -23.37 -22.04 -9.81
CA ASP A 373 -22.25 -22.55 -9.02
C ASP A 373 -20.99 -21.67 -9.08
N ARG A 374 -21.01 -20.57 -9.85
CA ARG A 374 -19.86 -19.68 -10.07
C ARG A 374 -19.59 -18.69 -8.95
N GLY A 375 -20.29 -18.77 -7.82
CA GLY A 375 -20.11 -17.86 -6.68
C GLY A 375 -18.68 -17.77 -6.16
N GLN A 376 -17.93 -18.88 -6.16
CA GLN A 376 -16.52 -18.89 -5.75
C GLN A 376 -15.62 -18.16 -6.76
N ILE A 377 -15.90 -18.30 -8.06
CA ILE A 377 -15.15 -17.59 -9.11
C ILE A 377 -15.45 -16.09 -9.03
N LEU A 378 -16.72 -15.73 -8.81
CA LEU A 378 -17.14 -14.34 -8.59
C LEU A 378 -16.38 -13.69 -7.42
N ARG A 379 -16.31 -14.40 -6.29
CA ARG A 379 -15.52 -13.96 -5.13
C ARG A 379 -14.04 -13.78 -5.48
N LYS A 380 -13.46 -14.72 -6.24
CA LYS A 380 -12.06 -14.66 -6.64
C LYS A 380 -11.77 -13.41 -7.49
N ILE A 381 -12.49 -13.21 -8.60
CA ILE A 381 -12.23 -12.07 -9.49
C ILE A 381 -12.42 -10.73 -8.79
N TYR A 382 -13.35 -10.68 -7.83
CA TYR A 382 -13.57 -9.54 -6.97
C TYR A 382 -12.37 -9.25 -6.05
N LEU A 383 -11.75 -10.28 -5.46
CA LEU A 383 -10.52 -10.13 -4.68
C LEU A 383 -9.30 -9.78 -5.55
N ASP A 384 -9.32 -10.19 -6.82
CA ASP A 384 -8.40 -9.74 -7.87
C ASP A 384 -8.74 -8.31 -8.39
N GLY A 385 -9.66 -7.62 -7.71
CA GLY A 385 -9.92 -6.20 -7.85
C GLY A 385 -10.87 -5.80 -8.97
N VAL A 386 -11.64 -6.74 -9.49
CA VAL A 386 -12.77 -6.44 -10.38
C VAL A 386 -13.97 -5.94 -9.57
N GLU A 387 -14.66 -4.92 -10.05
CA GLU A 387 -15.88 -4.42 -9.42
C GLU A 387 -17.10 -5.28 -9.81
N VAL A 388 -17.79 -5.81 -8.80
CA VAL A 388 -19.02 -6.61 -8.98
C VAL A 388 -20.23 -5.73 -8.72
N ALA A 389 -21.15 -5.72 -9.68
CA ALA A 389 -22.32 -4.85 -9.68
C ALA A 389 -23.60 -5.61 -10.09
N SER A 390 -24.76 -5.00 -9.86
CA SER A 390 -26.06 -5.66 -10.01
C SER A 390 -26.75 -5.40 -11.35
N HIS A 391 -27.39 -6.45 -11.89
CA HIS A 391 -28.23 -6.40 -13.09
C HIS A 391 -29.61 -7.06 -12.88
N THR A 392 -30.17 -6.90 -11.68
CA THR A 392 -31.39 -7.57 -11.18
C THR A 392 -31.27 -9.08 -11.02
N ILE A 393 -32.33 -9.73 -10.54
CA ILE A 393 -32.38 -11.18 -10.39
C ILE A 393 -32.70 -11.83 -11.73
N HIS A 394 -33.74 -11.35 -12.42
CA HIS A 394 -34.30 -12.00 -13.61
C HIS A 394 -34.13 -11.21 -14.91
N HIS A 395 -33.33 -10.13 -14.92
CA HIS A 395 -33.13 -9.26 -16.09
C HIS A 395 -34.45 -8.66 -16.62
N VAL A 396 -35.19 -8.01 -15.72
CA VAL A 396 -36.53 -7.47 -15.97
C VAL A 396 -36.51 -5.96 -16.13
N LYS A 397 -37.39 -5.44 -17.01
CA LYS A 397 -37.49 -4.00 -17.26
C LYS A 397 -38.30 -3.34 -16.14
N SER A 398 -37.74 -2.28 -15.57
CA SER A 398 -38.36 -1.62 -14.43
C SER A 398 -39.73 -1.02 -14.74
N THR A 399 -39.95 -0.65 -16.01
CA THR A 399 -41.22 -0.07 -16.50
C THR A 399 -42.37 -1.08 -16.59
N GLU A 400 -42.10 -2.37 -16.39
CA GLU A 400 -43.07 -3.47 -16.50
C GLU A 400 -43.46 -4.05 -15.13
N LEU A 401 -42.93 -3.50 -14.04
CA LEU A 401 -43.08 -4.02 -12.68
C LEU A 401 -43.76 -3.02 -11.75
N ASP A 402 -44.46 -3.55 -10.75
CA ASP A 402 -44.90 -2.77 -9.59
C ASP A 402 -43.76 -2.60 -8.56
N LEU A 403 -43.98 -1.73 -7.57
CA LEU A 403 -42.95 -1.38 -6.58
C LEU A 403 -42.49 -2.59 -5.74
N GLU A 404 -43.38 -3.53 -5.43
CA GLU A 404 -43.05 -4.74 -4.67
C GLU A 404 -42.11 -5.64 -5.49
N SER A 405 -42.45 -5.89 -6.75
CA SER A 405 -41.61 -6.68 -7.67
C SER A 405 -40.28 -6.00 -7.96
N LEU A 406 -40.27 -4.66 -8.13
CA LEU A 406 -39.03 -3.89 -8.25
C LEU A 406 -38.13 -4.03 -7.02
N THR A 407 -38.72 -3.96 -5.82
CA THR A 407 -37.98 -4.11 -4.56
C THR A 407 -37.36 -5.49 -4.46
N TYR A 408 -38.11 -6.54 -4.78
CA TYR A 408 -37.60 -7.90 -4.83
C TYR A 408 -36.40 -8.02 -5.79
N GLU A 409 -36.52 -7.50 -7.01
CA GLU A 409 -35.47 -7.56 -8.02
C GLU A 409 -34.21 -6.77 -7.61
N TYR A 410 -34.35 -5.58 -7.05
CA TYR A 410 -33.21 -4.68 -6.82
C TYR A 410 -32.50 -4.96 -5.51
N LYS A 411 -33.27 -5.17 -4.44
CA LYS A 411 -32.71 -5.49 -3.13
C LYS A 411 -32.21 -6.93 -3.09
N GLY A 412 -32.98 -7.87 -3.64
CA GLY A 412 -32.57 -9.27 -3.64
C GLY A 412 -31.33 -9.54 -4.49
N SER A 413 -31.18 -8.87 -5.65
CA SER A 413 -29.93 -8.98 -6.43
C SER A 413 -28.71 -8.42 -5.70
N LYS A 414 -28.86 -7.30 -4.97
CA LYS A 414 -27.82 -6.76 -4.09
C LYS A 414 -27.41 -7.80 -3.05
N GLU A 415 -28.37 -8.28 -2.25
CA GLU A 415 -28.12 -9.22 -1.15
C GLU A 415 -27.48 -10.53 -1.63
N VAL A 416 -27.90 -11.06 -2.78
CA VAL A 416 -27.30 -12.28 -3.36
C VAL A 416 -25.83 -12.06 -3.73
N LEU A 417 -25.51 -10.96 -4.41
CA LEU A 417 -24.13 -10.66 -4.79
C LEU A 417 -23.25 -10.42 -3.55
N GLU A 418 -23.75 -9.67 -2.57
CA GLU A 418 -23.07 -9.41 -1.29
C GLU A 418 -22.78 -10.72 -0.54
N SER A 419 -23.68 -11.72 -0.61
CA SER A 419 -23.44 -13.03 -0.01
C SER A 419 -22.28 -13.81 -0.65
N TYR A 420 -21.98 -13.59 -1.93
CA TYR A 420 -20.85 -14.21 -2.62
C TYR A 420 -19.54 -13.46 -2.33
N ILE A 421 -19.54 -12.14 -2.43
CA ILE A 421 -18.32 -11.33 -2.37
C ILE A 421 -17.93 -10.93 -0.94
N GLY A 422 -18.88 -10.93 0.01
CA GLY A 422 -18.65 -10.55 1.41
C GLY A 422 -18.34 -9.06 1.62
N ASP A 423 -18.82 -8.19 0.74
CA ASP A 423 -18.74 -6.72 0.79
C ASP A 423 -19.99 -6.17 0.10
N GLU A 424 -20.25 -4.88 0.27
CA GLU A 424 -21.41 -4.17 -0.24
C GLU A 424 -21.35 -3.97 -1.77
N VAL A 425 -22.48 -4.21 -2.43
CA VAL A 425 -22.65 -3.99 -3.87
C VAL A 425 -23.29 -2.63 -4.13
N ARG A 426 -22.58 -1.75 -4.81
CA ARG A 426 -22.90 -0.31 -4.83
C ARG A 426 -23.39 0.22 -6.16
N HIS A 427 -23.23 -0.53 -7.24
CA HIS A 427 -23.51 -0.06 -8.59
C HIS A 427 -24.53 -0.95 -9.30
N PHE A 428 -25.32 -0.34 -10.18
CA PHE A 428 -26.43 -0.99 -10.86
C PHE A 428 -26.41 -0.66 -12.37
N SER A 429 -26.93 -1.57 -13.19
CA SER A 429 -27.23 -1.32 -14.60
C SER A 429 -28.69 -1.66 -14.86
N PHE A 430 -29.45 -0.76 -15.48
CA PHE A 430 -30.86 -1.01 -15.81
C PHE A 430 -30.96 -1.99 -16.99
N PRO A 431 -31.65 -3.14 -16.85
CA PRO A 431 -31.93 -4.03 -17.98
C PRO A 431 -32.57 -3.27 -19.15
N HIS A 432 -32.02 -3.45 -20.34
CA HIS A 432 -32.40 -2.73 -21.56
C HIS A 432 -32.32 -1.18 -21.48
N GLY A 433 -31.68 -0.63 -20.44
CA GLY A 433 -31.63 0.80 -20.13
C GLY A 433 -32.99 1.42 -19.82
N LYS A 434 -33.99 0.61 -19.40
CA LYS A 434 -35.34 1.09 -19.09
C LYS A 434 -35.49 1.35 -17.59
N TYR A 435 -36.01 2.52 -17.25
CA TYR A 435 -36.24 2.96 -15.88
C TYR A 435 -37.42 3.95 -15.83
N ASN A 436 -37.96 4.15 -14.64
CA ASN A 436 -38.90 5.22 -14.29
C ASN A 436 -38.43 5.90 -12.98
N GLU A 437 -39.16 6.92 -12.51
CA GLU A 437 -38.80 7.67 -11.30
C GLU A 437 -38.81 6.77 -10.05
N ASP A 438 -39.81 5.90 -9.90
CA ASP A 438 -39.90 4.94 -8.79
C ASP A 438 -38.66 4.04 -8.71
N ALA A 439 -38.17 3.56 -9.84
CA ALA A 439 -36.97 2.74 -9.90
C ALA A 439 -35.72 3.49 -9.46
N ILE A 440 -35.56 4.77 -9.83
CA ILE A 440 -34.43 5.60 -9.40
C ILE A 440 -34.51 5.84 -7.89
N SER A 441 -35.68 6.27 -7.39
CA SER A 441 -35.89 6.52 -5.96
C SER A 441 -35.67 5.26 -5.12
N LEU A 442 -36.06 4.09 -5.63
CA LEU A 442 -35.84 2.81 -4.97
C LEU A 442 -34.35 2.44 -4.91
N LEU A 443 -33.58 2.64 -5.98
CA LEU A 443 -32.12 2.40 -5.96
C LEU A 443 -31.43 3.23 -4.88
N GLU A 444 -31.79 4.51 -4.75
CA GLU A 444 -31.27 5.41 -3.73
C GLU A 444 -31.64 4.93 -2.32
N GLN A 445 -32.91 4.54 -2.10
CA GLN A 445 -33.36 3.99 -0.81
C GLN A 445 -32.66 2.69 -0.41
N ILE A 446 -32.35 1.82 -1.38
CA ILE A 446 -31.62 0.58 -1.17
C ILE A 446 -30.13 0.84 -0.85
N GLY A 447 -29.61 2.00 -1.26
CA GLY A 447 -28.20 2.38 -1.06
C GLY A 447 -27.28 2.08 -2.25
N TYR A 448 -27.82 1.87 -3.45
CA TYR A 448 -26.99 1.94 -4.66
C TYR A 448 -26.50 3.38 -4.86
N LYS A 449 -25.25 3.55 -5.29
CA LYS A 449 -24.59 4.85 -5.47
C LYS A 449 -24.66 5.38 -6.89
N THR A 450 -24.65 4.49 -7.89
CA THR A 450 -24.74 4.86 -9.30
C THR A 450 -25.57 3.85 -10.09
N ALA A 451 -26.14 4.29 -11.20
CA ALA A 451 -26.75 3.42 -12.19
C ALA A 451 -26.44 3.84 -13.64
N THR A 452 -26.28 2.85 -14.50
CA THR A 452 -26.01 3.03 -15.94
C THR A 452 -27.21 2.67 -16.80
N THR A 453 -27.28 3.28 -17.99
CA THR A 453 -28.33 3.08 -18.99
C THR A 453 -27.72 2.61 -20.32
N THR A 454 -28.57 2.39 -21.34
CA THR A 454 -28.14 2.12 -22.72
C THR A 454 -28.16 3.37 -23.61
N LYS A 455 -28.46 4.55 -23.05
CA LYS A 455 -28.43 5.80 -23.80
C LYS A 455 -26.99 6.09 -24.23
N TYR A 456 -26.80 6.21 -25.55
CA TYR A 456 -25.48 6.47 -26.12
C TYR A 456 -24.96 7.86 -25.72
N GLY A 457 -23.76 7.90 -25.15
CA GLY A 457 -23.04 9.14 -24.85
C GLY A 457 -21.96 8.96 -23.79
N ILE A 458 -21.21 10.05 -23.54
CA ILE A 458 -20.20 10.12 -22.48
C ILE A 458 -20.92 10.46 -21.16
N ALA A 459 -20.53 9.78 -20.08
CA ALA A 459 -21.10 10.07 -18.78
C ALA A 459 -20.65 11.46 -18.30
N HIS A 460 -21.59 12.23 -17.76
CA HIS A 460 -21.37 13.57 -17.25
C HIS A 460 -21.89 13.69 -15.81
N MET A 461 -21.18 14.44 -14.98
CA MET A 461 -21.51 14.66 -13.57
C MET A 461 -22.96 15.16 -13.35
N ASP A 462 -23.49 15.98 -14.26
CA ASP A 462 -24.88 16.51 -14.22
C ASP A 462 -25.99 15.44 -14.34
N GLN A 463 -25.65 14.18 -14.63
CA GLN A 463 -26.61 13.07 -14.73
C GLN A 463 -27.03 12.48 -13.38
N ALA A 464 -26.63 13.12 -12.27
CA ALA A 464 -27.01 12.78 -10.90
C ALA A 464 -26.78 11.30 -10.54
N ASN A 465 -25.68 10.71 -11.03
CA ASN A 465 -25.22 9.33 -10.75
C ASN A 465 -26.10 8.17 -11.22
N TYR A 466 -27.42 8.32 -11.43
CA TYR A 466 -28.33 7.19 -11.71
C TYR A 466 -28.75 7.03 -13.17
N THR A 467 -28.39 7.95 -14.05
CA THR A 467 -28.77 7.86 -15.47
C THR A 467 -27.57 7.91 -16.40
N LEU A 468 -26.45 7.34 -15.96
CA LEU A 468 -25.18 7.47 -16.64
C LEU A 468 -25.24 6.88 -18.05
N GLN A 469 -24.75 7.66 -19.01
CA GLN A 469 -24.70 7.27 -20.42
C GLN A 469 -23.49 6.38 -20.65
N ARG A 470 -23.62 5.50 -21.64
CA ARG A 470 -22.56 4.56 -22.03
C ARG A 470 -22.34 4.56 -23.52
N ILE A 471 -21.13 4.19 -23.93
CA ILE A 471 -20.73 4.03 -25.32
C ILE A 471 -20.84 2.55 -25.65
N TRP A 472 -21.73 2.21 -26.58
CA TRP A 472 -21.93 0.84 -27.05
C TRP A 472 -20.68 0.33 -27.78
N VAL A 473 -20.20 -0.85 -27.40
CA VAL A 473 -19.14 -1.58 -28.11
C VAL A 473 -19.73 -2.82 -28.78
N ASP A 474 -19.50 -2.96 -30.09
CA ASP A 474 -19.96 -4.10 -30.90
C ASP A 474 -18.85 -4.73 -31.75
N TYR A 475 -19.17 -5.82 -32.44
CA TYR A 475 -18.24 -6.60 -33.26
C TYR A 475 -17.55 -5.83 -34.39
N LYS A 476 -18.03 -4.63 -34.75
CA LYS A 476 -17.44 -3.79 -35.81
C LYS A 476 -16.42 -2.80 -35.26
N ASP A 477 -16.31 -2.67 -33.94
CA ASP A 477 -15.39 -1.74 -33.29
C ASP A 477 -13.98 -2.31 -33.27
N SER A 478 -13.19 -2.00 -34.30
CA SER A 478 -11.74 -2.15 -34.21
C SER A 478 -11.17 -1.24 -33.11
N PRO A 479 -9.93 -1.50 -32.62
CA PRO A 479 -9.28 -0.62 -31.64
C PRO A 479 -9.28 0.85 -32.07
N GLU A 480 -9.00 1.13 -33.36
CA GLU A 480 -9.04 2.49 -33.91
C GLU A 480 -10.44 3.13 -33.82
N LYS A 481 -11.50 2.38 -34.16
CA LYS A 481 -12.87 2.89 -34.06
C LYS A 481 -13.29 3.13 -32.61
N LEU A 482 -12.90 2.24 -31.70
CA LEU A 482 -13.14 2.42 -30.27
C LEU A 482 -12.49 3.71 -29.78
N LEU A 483 -11.20 3.92 -30.08
CA LEU A 483 -10.48 5.14 -29.73
C LEU A 483 -11.16 6.39 -30.31
N ASN A 484 -11.69 6.32 -31.53
CA ASN A 484 -12.42 7.45 -32.12
C ASN A 484 -13.77 7.72 -31.44
N LYS A 485 -14.46 6.70 -30.91
CA LYS A 485 -15.71 6.87 -30.15
C LYS A 485 -15.51 7.62 -28.83
N ILE A 486 -14.32 7.52 -28.22
CA ILE A 486 -14.01 8.06 -26.89
C ILE A 486 -13.17 9.35 -26.91
N LYS A 487 -12.86 9.90 -28.09
CA LYS A 487 -12.19 11.20 -28.21
C LYS A 487 -13.20 12.32 -27.98
N PHE A 488 -12.92 13.20 -27.03
CA PHE A 488 -13.69 14.41 -26.75
C PHE A 488 -12.78 15.58 -26.38
#